data_AF-A0A183GTJ0-F1
#
_entry.id   AF-A0A183GTJ0-F1
#
_cell.length_a   1.000
_cell.length_b   1.000
_cell.length_c   1.000
_cell.angle_alpha   90.00
_cell.angle_beta   90.00
_cell.angle_gamma   90.00
#
_symmetry.space_group_name_H-M   'P 1'
#
loop_
_entity.id
_entity.type
_entity.pdbx_description
1 polymer ?
#
loop_
_entity_poly.entity_id
_entity_poly.type
_entity_poly.pdbx_seq_one_letter_code
_entity_poly.pdbx_strand_id
1 'polypeptide(L)'
;MKSNEMAQWQATLKHELIHAFVFSSSLYPKFVGASRIYLPEGQNQSSVDEKIIPGVVERFVRQDWEAASGFIPHEVYMIVTPRVREEARKHFSCPSLEGAELENQGGVGSVGSHWEKRVFEVYSVIFAELF
;
A
#
# COMPACT_ATOMS: atom_id res chain seq x y z
N MET A 1 16.08 -1.95 -31.53
CA MET A 1 15.86 -1.83 -30.07
C MET A 1 16.27 -3.15 -29.44
N LYS A 2 17.16 -3.15 -28.44
CA LYS A 2 17.59 -4.40 -27.79
C LYS A 2 16.40 -5.00 -27.02
N SER A 3 16.26 -6.32 -26.98
CA SER A 3 15.13 -6.99 -26.31
C SER A 3 14.92 -6.55 -24.87
N ASN A 4 16.01 -6.29 -24.14
CA ASN A 4 15.96 -5.80 -22.75
C ASN A 4 15.41 -4.38 -22.63
N GLU A 5 15.65 -3.50 -23.61
CA GLU A 5 15.09 -2.14 -23.60
C GLU A 5 13.57 -2.18 -23.82
N MET A 6 13.08 -3.02 -24.74
CA MET A 6 11.65 -3.21 -24.96
C MET A 6 10.94 -3.72 -23.70
N ALA A 7 11.54 -4.70 -23.01
CA ALA A 7 10.98 -5.25 -21.77
C ALA A 7 10.89 -4.21 -20.65
N GLN A 8 11.91 -3.37 -20.50
CA GLN A 8 11.91 -2.27 -19.53
C GLN A 8 10.81 -1.25 -19.82
N TRP A 9 10.67 -0.81 -21.07
CA TRP A 9 9.60 0.13 -21.44
C TRP A 9 8.21 -0.45 -21.23
N GLN A 10 8.01 -1.74 -21.53
CA GLN A 10 6.75 -2.42 -21.26
C GLN A 10 6.45 -2.46 -19.75
N ALA A 11 7.46 -2.72 -18.91
CA ALA A 11 7.30 -2.71 -17.46
C ALA A 11 6.93 -1.31 -16.93
N THR A 12 7.64 -0.27 -17.40
CA THR A 12 7.33 1.13 -17.03
C THR A 12 5.92 1.52 -17.48
N LEU A 13 5.52 1.19 -18.71
CA LEU A 13 4.18 1.53 -19.20
C LEU A 13 3.08 0.86 -18.37
N LYS A 14 3.26 -0.43 -18.04
CA LYS A 14 2.31 -1.15 -17.17
C LYS A 14 2.21 -0.49 -15.79
N HIS A 15 3.36 -0.12 -15.20
CA HIS A 15 3.43 0.57 -13.91
C HIS A 15 2.60 1.87 -13.90
N GLU A 16 2.79 2.73 -14.91
CA GLU A 16 2.06 4.00 -14.98
C GLU A 16 0.56 3.82 -15.25
N LEU A 17 0.18 2.82 -16.07
CA LEU A 17 -1.24 2.51 -16.28
C LEU A 17 -1.91 2.00 -14.98
N ILE A 18 -1.20 1.20 -14.19
CA ILE A 18 -1.69 0.71 -12.90
C ILE A 18 -1.98 1.88 -11.94
N HIS A 19 -1.11 2.90 -11.90
CA HIS A 19 -1.37 4.12 -11.14
C HIS A 19 -2.60 4.88 -11.63
N ALA A 20 -2.78 4.97 -12.94
CA ALA A 20 -3.91 5.68 -13.54
C ALA A 20 -5.27 5.02 -13.23
N PHE A 21 -5.31 3.69 -13.11
CA PHE A 21 -6.57 2.96 -12.99
C PHE A 21 -6.91 2.54 -11.57
N VAL A 22 -5.93 2.10 -10.78
CA VAL A 22 -6.25 1.39 -9.52
C VAL A 22 -5.32 1.75 -8.37
N PHE A 23 -4.01 1.80 -8.60
CA PHE A 23 -3.04 1.88 -7.51
C PHE A 23 -2.54 3.31 -7.30
N SER A 24 -3.43 4.16 -6.79
CA SER A 24 -3.10 5.51 -6.34
C SER A 24 -3.83 5.79 -5.04
N SER A 25 -3.16 6.47 -4.10
CA SER A 25 -3.77 6.90 -2.84
C SER A 25 -5.09 7.66 -3.03
N SER A 26 -5.23 8.41 -4.13
CA SER A 26 -6.44 9.16 -4.49
C SER A 26 -7.63 8.29 -4.92
N LEU A 27 -7.39 7.02 -5.26
CA LEU A 27 -8.41 6.09 -5.76
C LEU A 27 -8.96 5.17 -4.66
N TYR A 28 -8.18 4.89 -3.63
CA TYR A 28 -8.60 3.99 -2.53
C TYR A 28 -9.92 4.36 -1.85
N PRO A 29 -10.29 5.65 -1.65
CA PRO A 29 -11.59 5.99 -1.07
C PRO A 29 -12.79 5.56 -1.91
N LYS A 30 -12.56 5.19 -3.19
CA LYS A 30 -13.58 4.73 -4.14
C LYS A 30 -13.68 3.21 -4.20
N PHE A 31 -12.81 2.47 -3.50
CA PHE A 31 -12.82 1.01 -3.53
C PHE A 31 -14.05 0.45 -2.81
N VAL A 32 -14.50 -0.72 -3.25
CA VAL A 32 -15.54 -1.47 -2.55
C VAL A 32 -15.04 -1.86 -1.16
N GLY A 33 -15.82 -1.56 -0.13
CA GLY A 33 -15.44 -1.78 1.27
C GLY A 33 -14.77 -0.57 1.93
N ALA A 34 -14.48 0.50 1.19
CA ALA A 34 -14.12 1.79 1.77
C ALA A 34 -15.31 2.31 2.57
N SER A 35 -15.18 2.30 3.89
CA SER A 35 -16.18 2.93 4.75
C SER A 35 -15.96 4.44 4.68
N ARG A 36 -16.97 5.17 4.20
CA ARG A 36 -16.98 6.63 4.38
C ARG A 36 -16.99 6.90 5.87
N ILE A 37 -15.98 7.62 6.34
CA ILE A 37 -16.01 8.19 7.69
C ILE A 37 -17.15 9.20 7.69
N TYR A 38 -18.31 8.80 8.23
CA TYR A 38 -19.36 9.73 8.59
C TYR A 38 -18.89 10.47 9.84
N LEU A 39 -18.21 11.61 9.64
CA LEU A 39 -17.95 12.52 10.74
C LEU A 39 -19.29 13.17 11.11
N PRO A 40 -19.78 13.03 12.36
CA PRO A 40 -20.89 13.82 12.84
C PRO A 40 -20.55 15.30 12.72
N GLU A 41 -21.52 16.11 12.30
CA GLU A 41 -21.37 17.55 12.17
C GLU A 41 -20.85 18.16 13.49
N GLY A 42 -19.63 18.70 13.48
CA GLY A 42 -19.01 19.33 14.66
C GLY A 42 -17.67 18.73 15.14
N GLN A 43 -17.19 17.62 14.57
CA GLN A 43 -15.82 17.16 14.84
C GLN A 43 -14.81 17.78 13.86
N ASN A 44 -13.74 18.37 14.39
CA ASN A 44 -12.61 18.87 13.59
C ASN A 44 -12.01 17.70 12.80
N GLN A 45 -11.99 17.81 11.47
CA GLN A 45 -11.34 16.88 10.53
C GLN A 45 -9.84 16.67 10.82
N SER A 46 -9.23 17.53 11.63
CA SER A 46 -7.79 17.61 11.90
C SER A 46 -7.21 16.43 12.69
N SER A 47 -8.03 15.52 13.23
CA SER A 47 -7.58 14.35 14.00
C SER A 47 -7.64 13.04 13.23
N VAL A 48 -8.24 13.04 12.04
CA VAL A 48 -8.27 11.85 11.18
C VAL A 48 -7.09 11.92 10.26
N ASP A 49 -6.17 10.97 10.40
CA ASP A 49 -5.09 10.78 9.45
C ASP A 49 -5.69 10.54 8.06
N GLU A 50 -5.49 11.52 7.16
CA GLU A 50 -6.06 11.54 5.81
C GLU A 50 -5.70 10.28 4.99
N LYS A 51 -4.68 9.53 5.42
CA LYS A 51 -4.24 8.28 4.79
C LYS A 51 -5.08 7.07 5.17
N ILE A 52 -5.84 7.11 6.26
CA ILE A 52 -6.63 5.98 6.73
C ILE A 52 -7.97 5.95 6.00
N ILE A 53 -8.25 4.81 5.37
CA ILE A 53 -9.50 4.54 4.64
C ILE A 53 -10.05 3.25 5.22
N PRO A 54 -10.94 3.31 6.22
CA PRO A 54 -11.35 2.11 6.95
C PRO A 54 -11.90 1.04 6.01
N GLY A 55 -11.40 -0.20 6.16
CA GLY A 55 -11.71 -1.33 5.27
C GLY A 55 -10.84 -1.44 4.01
N VAL A 56 -10.03 -0.43 3.69
CA VAL A 56 -9.10 -0.43 2.55
C VAL A 56 -7.67 -0.16 2.99
N VAL A 57 -7.40 0.97 3.62
CA VAL A 57 -6.07 1.35 4.14
C VAL A 57 -6.15 1.53 5.65
N GLU A 58 -5.37 0.76 6.40
CA GLU A 58 -5.32 0.81 7.85
C GLU A 58 -3.88 0.98 8.35
N ARG A 59 -3.76 1.55 9.55
CA ARG A 59 -2.49 1.85 10.21
C ARG A 59 -2.17 0.77 11.24
N PHE A 60 -0.94 0.27 11.21
CA PHE A 60 -0.40 -0.71 12.15
C PHE A 60 0.90 -0.21 12.76
N VAL A 61 1.22 -0.68 13.97
CA VAL A 61 2.51 -0.39 14.64
C VAL A 61 3.30 -1.68 14.76
N ARG A 62 4.49 -1.71 14.17
CA ARG A 62 5.50 -2.77 14.36
C ARG A 62 6.33 -2.40 15.58
N GLN A 63 6.29 -3.22 16.62
CA GLN A 63 6.93 -2.90 17.92
C GLN A 63 8.43 -3.23 17.93
N ASP A 64 8.84 -4.10 17.02
CA ASP A 64 10.15 -4.74 16.91
C ASP A 64 10.88 -4.27 15.64
N TRP A 65 10.75 -2.99 15.29
CA TRP A 65 11.44 -2.46 14.12
C TRP A 65 12.93 -2.24 14.40
N GLU A 66 13.79 -3.02 13.74
CA GLU A 66 15.22 -2.92 13.89
C GLU A 66 15.77 -1.62 13.28
N ALA A 67 16.35 -0.76 14.12
CA ALA A 67 17.05 0.45 13.71
C ALA A 67 18.48 0.47 14.28
N ALA A 68 19.31 1.40 13.82
CA ALA A 68 20.69 1.54 14.30
C ALA A 68 20.79 1.78 15.82
N SER A 69 19.75 2.36 16.44
CA SER A 69 19.62 2.59 17.87
C SER A 69 18.97 1.43 18.64
N GLY A 70 18.69 0.30 17.99
CA GLY A 70 17.95 -0.83 18.54
C GLY A 70 16.51 -0.91 18.03
N PHE A 71 15.68 -1.71 18.69
CA PHE A 71 14.28 -1.90 18.31
C PHE A 71 13.42 -0.69 18.71
N ILE A 72 12.66 -0.16 17.76
CA ILE A 72 11.76 0.96 17.97
C ILE A 72 10.34 0.61 17.48
N PRO A 73 9.29 1.23 18.04
CA PRO A 73 7.98 1.21 17.43
C PRO A 73 8.02 1.98 16.10
N HIS A 74 7.46 1.39 15.04
CA HIS A 74 7.38 2.02 13.72
C HIS A 74 5.98 1.87 13.14
N GLU A 75 5.41 2.96 12.64
CA GLU A 75 4.08 2.96 12.03
C GLU A 75 4.16 2.60 10.55
N VAL A 76 3.26 1.71 10.11
CA VAL A 76 3.13 1.28 8.72
C VAL A 76 1.67 1.37 8.29
N TYR A 77 1.44 1.66 7.01
CA TYR A 77 0.13 1.67 6.40
C TYR A 77 0.00 0.45 5.50
N MET A 78 -1.14 -0.23 5.55
CA MET A 78 -1.37 -1.43 4.76
C MET A 78 -2.68 -1.37 4.01
N ILE A 79 -2.70 -1.95 2.80
CA ILE A 79 -3.96 -2.30 2.16
C ILE A 79 -4.48 -3.60 2.79
N VAL A 80 -5.71 -3.55 3.29
CA VAL A 80 -6.34 -4.60 4.10
C VAL A 80 -7.58 -5.22 3.44
N THR A 81 -7.79 -4.97 2.16
CA THR A 81 -8.91 -5.57 1.42
C THR A 81 -8.82 -7.10 1.45
N PRO A 82 -9.94 -7.84 1.37
CA PRO A 82 -9.93 -9.31 1.47
C PRO A 82 -8.96 -9.98 0.48
N ARG A 83 -8.91 -9.49 -0.76
CA ARG A 83 -8.03 -10.05 -1.80
C ARG A 83 -6.55 -9.77 -1.53
N VAL A 84 -6.21 -8.57 -1.08
CA VAL A 84 -4.82 -8.22 -0.72
C VAL A 84 -4.35 -9.04 0.48
N ARG A 85 -5.21 -9.20 1.51
CA ARG A 85 -4.91 -10.07 2.65
C ARG A 85 -4.65 -11.52 2.23
N GLU A 86 -5.51 -12.08 1.40
CA GLU A 86 -5.36 -13.44 0.89
C GLU A 86 -4.02 -13.63 0.18
N GLU A 87 -3.68 -12.74 -0.74
CA GLU A 87 -2.46 -12.86 -1.53
C GLU A 87 -1.20 -12.54 -0.74
N ALA A 88 -1.23 -11.58 0.19
CA ALA A 88 -0.11 -11.32 1.11
C ALA A 88 0.18 -12.56 1.97
N ARG A 89 -0.85 -13.17 2.56
CA ARG A 89 -0.72 -14.39 3.37
C ARG A 89 -0.15 -15.54 2.56
N LYS A 90 -0.61 -15.71 1.33
CA LYS A 90 -0.12 -16.74 0.40
C LYS A 90 1.34 -16.48 0.01
N HIS A 91 1.69 -15.25 -0.32
CA HIS A 91 3.02 -14.85 -0.75
C HIS A 91 4.08 -15.11 0.34
N PHE A 92 3.79 -14.71 1.58
CA PHE A 92 4.70 -14.87 2.71
C PHE A 92 4.49 -16.16 3.50
N SER A 93 3.53 -17.01 3.11
CA SER A 93 3.12 -18.21 3.87
C SER A 93 2.82 -17.90 5.35
N CYS A 94 2.24 -16.74 5.63
CA CYS A 94 1.97 -16.26 6.98
C CYS A 94 0.47 -15.96 7.14
N PRO A 95 -0.33 -16.88 7.72
CA PRO A 95 -1.79 -16.77 7.74
C PRO A 95 -2.32 -15.64 8.64
N SER A 96 -1.50 -15.12 9.55
CA SER A 96 -1.86 -14.02 10.44
C SER A 96 -1.59 -12.64 9.85
N LEU A 97 -0.99 -12.53 8.66
CA LEU A 97 -0.73 -11.22 8.04
C LEU A 97 -2.00 -10.40 7.86
N GLU A 98 -1.91 -9.13 8.19
CA GLU A 98 -3.02 -8.19 8.26
C GLU A 98 -3.32 -7.53 6.91
N GLY A 99 -2.36 -7.55 5.98
CA GLY A 99 -2.46 -6.90 4.66
C GLY A 99 -1.09 -6.84 3.96
N ALA A 100 -0.97 -5.91 3.02
CA ALA A 100 0.29 -5.59 2.34
C ALA A 100 0.71 -4.15 2.60
N GLU A 101 1.98 -3.95 2.98
CA GLU A 101 2.56 -2.65 3.34
C GLU A 101 2.68 -1.70 2.14
N LEU A 102 2.24 -0.45 2.35
CA LEU A 102 2.41 0.67 1.43
C LEU A 102 3.70 1.42 1.71
N GLU A 103 4.30 1.96 0.65
CA GLU A 103 5.48 2.81 0.70
C GLU A 103 5.24 4.02 1.62
N ASN A 104 6.18 4.25 2.54
CA ASN A 104 6.11 5.31 3.54
C ASN A 104 7.20 6.38 3.34
N GLN A 105 8.11 6.20 2.37
CA GLN A 105 9.17 7.15 2.03
C GLN A 105 8.95 7.82 0.67
N GLY A 106 9.68 8.92 0.43
CA GLY A 106 9.63 9.67 -0.82
C GLY A 106 8.64 10.82 -0.80
N GLY A 107 8.11 11.17 -1.98
CA GLY A 107 7.21 12.31 -2.17
C GLY A 107 5.73 11.91 -2.26
N VAL A 108 4.88 12.91 -2.50
CA VAL A 108 3.42 12.73 -2.67
C VAL A 108 3.06 11.71 -3.77
N GLY A 109 3.92 11.56 -4.78
CA GLY A 109 3.74 10.58 -5.87
C GLY A 109 4.22 9.16 -5.54
N SER A 110 4.88 8.94 -4.41
CA SER A 110 5.41 7.63 -4.01
C SER A 110 4.66 7.07 -2.80
N VAL A 111 4.55 7.89 -1.75
CA VAL A 111 3.94 7.49 -0.49
C VAL A 111 2.49 7.05 -0.72
N GLY A 112 2.16 5.83 -0.30
CA GLY A 112 0.82 5.26 -0.41
C GLY A 112 0.39 4.85 -1.82
N SER A 113 1.18 5.11 -2.86
CA SER A 113 0.87 4.69 -4.24
C SER A 113 1.75 3.52 -4.71
N HIS A 114 2.76 3.15 -3.93
CA HIS A 114 3.57 1.96 -4.16
C HIS A 114 3.45 0.98 -2.99
N TRP A 115 3.76 -0.28 -3.26
CA TRP A 115 4.04 -1.25 -2.20
C TRP A 115 5.39 -0.92 -1.57
N GLU A 116 5.52 -1.16 -0.27
CA GLU A 116 6.76 -0.93 0.48
C GLU A 116 7.93 -1.68 -0.15
N LYS A 117 8.90 -0.93 -0.66
CA LYS A 117 10.01 -1.49 -1.40
C LYS A 117 10.82 -2.47 -0.56
N ARG A 118 11.07 -2.18 0.71
CA ARG A 118 11.81 -3.07 1.63
C ARG A 118 11.22 -4.49 1.69
N VAL A 119 9.90 -4.60 1.54
CA VAL A 119 9.17 -5.86 1.64
C VAL A 119 8.98 -6.50 0.26
N PHE A 120 8.83 -5.70 -0.80
CA PHE A 120 8.37 -6.16 -2.12
C PHE A 120 9.33 -5.88 -3.30
N GLU A 121 10.59 -5.49 -3.06
CA GLU A 121 11.57 -5.07 -4.11
C GLU A 121 11.68 -6.04 -5.30
N VAL A 122 11.46 -7.34 -5.08
CA VAL A 122 11.57 -8.39 -6.12
C VAL A 122 10.22 -8.74 -6.77
N TYR A 123 9.09 -8.41 -6.14
CA TYR A 123 7.75 -8.92 -6.51
C TYR A 123 6.70 -7.83 -6.71
N SER A 124 7.09 -6.56 -6.72
CA SER A 124 6.20 -5.42 -6.89
C SER A 124 5.30 -5.50 -8.14
N VAL A 125 5.72 -6.25 -9.17
CA VAL A 125 4.89 -6.55 -10.36
C VAL A 125 3.77 -7.56 -10.06
N ILE A 126 4.00 -8.57 -9.20
CA ILE A 126 3.02 -9.62 -8.88
C ILE A 126 1.79 -9.02 -8.18
N PHE A 127 2.00 -8.08 -7.26
CA PHE A 127 0.88 -7.48 -6.52
C PHE A 127 0.10 -6.44 -7.32
N ALA A 128 0.68 -5.90 -8.38
CA ALA A 128 0.00 -4.94 -9.25
C ALA A 128 -1.06 -5.58 -10.16
N GLU A 129 -0.99 -6.90 -10.38
CA GLU A 129 -1.95 -7.69 -11.18
C GLU A 129 -3.15 -8.20 -10.36
N LEU A 130 -3.23 -7.89 -9.06
CA LEU A 130 -4.26 -8.41 -8.14
C LEU A 130 -5.50 -7.50 -8.01
N PHE A 131 -5.56 -6.42 -8.78
CA PHE A 131 -6.65 -5.47 -8.82
C PHE A 131 -7.55 -5.66 -10.04
#